data_AF-A0A8H3SGX3-F1
#
_entry.id   AF-A0A8H3SGX3-F1
#
_cell.length_a   1.000
_cell.length_b   1.000
_cell.length_c   1.000
_cell.angle_alpha   90.00
_cell.angle_beta   90.00
_cell.angle_gamma   90.00
#
_symmetry.space_group_name_H-M   'P 1'
#
loop_
_entity.id
_entity.type
_entity.pdbx_description
1 polymer ?
#
loop_
_entity_poly.entity_id
_entity_poly.type
_entity_poly.pdbx_seq_one_letter_code
_entity_poly.pdbx_strand_id
1 'polypeptide(L)'
;MEVTIFRKITLKGAKSKSPAASYINTVDRERSLRRIYNINNERLRLSDAHRIECTVVLLTSPGIPALETSCVTEAHNWIHEQIKGYPAKLGTFAALAMHDLV
;
A
#
# COMPACT_ATOMS: atom_id res chain seq x y z
N MET A 1 -10.01 -5.08 13.72
CA MET A 1 -8.96 -5.31 12.70
C MET A 1 -9.24 -4.38 11.53
N GLU A 2 -8.32 -3.45 11.22
CA GLU A 2 -8.44 -2.56 10.05
C GLU A 2 -7.57 -3.10 8.91
N VAL A 3 -8.16 -3.17 7.70
CA VAL A 3 -7.45 -3.55 6.47
C VAL A 3 -7.21 -2.28 5.66
N THR A 4 -5.95 -2.01 5.35
CA THR A 4 -5.53 -0.78 4.67
C THR A 4 -4.75 -1.08 3.40
N ILE A 5 -4.85 -0.16 2.43
CA ILE A 5 -4.27 -0.30 1.10
C ILE A 5 -3.03 0.61 0.91
N PHE A 6 -1.94 0.11 0.31
CA PHE A 6 -0.71 0.85 -0.02
C PHE A 6 -0.29 0.72 -1.50
N ARG A 7 0.57 1.63 -1.98
CA ARG A 7 1.21 1.51 -3.31
C ARG A 7 2.64 2.05 -3.30
N LYS A 8 3.57 1.29 -3.88
CA LYS A 8 4.88 1.82 -4.32
C LYS A 8 4.80 2.13 -5.83
N ILE A 9 5.28 3.30 -6.25
CA ILE A 9 5.55 3.57 -7.67
C ILE A 9 7.07 3.61 -7.84
N THR A 10 7.63 2.62 -8.52
CA THR A 10 9.01 2.71 -9.02
C THR A 10 8.97 3.69 -10.20
N LEU A 11 9.44 4.92 -9.99
CA LEU A 11 9.48 5.98 -11.00
C LEU A 11 10.55 5.67 -12.05
N LYS A 12 10.24 4.79 -13.00
CA LYS A 12 10.81 4.80 -14.35
C LYS A 12 9.68 4.59 -15.36
N GLY A 13 9.11 5.70 -15.83
CA GLY A 13 8.40 5.75 -17.11
C GLY A 13 6.87 5.75 -17.11
N ALA A 14 6.17 5.34 -16.06
CA ALA A 14 4.71 5.30 -16.09
C ALA A 14 4.08 6.59 -15.54
N LYS A 15 3.78 7.55 -16.43
CA LYS A 15 2.72 8.55 -16.23
C LYS A 15 1.35 7.84 -16.13
N SER A 16 1.15 6.97 -15.15
CA SER A 16 -0.13 6.29 -14.97
C SER A 16 -1.10 7.27 -14.32
N LYS A 17 -2.20 7.56 -15.01
CA LYS A 17 -3.35 8.26 -14.45
C LYS A 17 -3.68 7.59 -13.11
N SER A 18 -3.58 8.32 -12.02
CA SER A 18 -3.82 7.79 -10.68
C SER A 18 -5.17 7.07 -10.63
N PRO A 19 -5.25 5.79 -10.20
CA PRO A 19 -6.52 5.09 -10.00
C PRO A 19 -7.45 5.83 -9.02
N ALA A 20 -6.91 6.78 -8.24
CA ALA A 20 -7.72 7.67 -7.42
C ALA A 20 -8.77 8.44 -8.25
N ALA A 21 -8.57 8.59 -9.57
CA ALA A 21 -9.51 9.31 -10.41
C ALA A 21 -10.89 8.64 -10.50
N SER A 22 -10.98 7.32 -10.39
CA SER A 22 -12.25 6.57 -10.47
C SER A 22 -12.96 6.38 -9.14
N TYR A 23 -12.26 6.47 -8.00
CA TYR A 23 -12.82 6.13 -6.69
C TYR A 23 -12.79 7.27 -5.67
N ILE A 24 -12.12 8.39 -5.97
CA ILE A 24 -11.86 9.46 -5.00
C ILE A 24 -12.32 10.80 -5.57
N ASN A 25 -13.17 11.48 -4.79
CA ASN A 25 -13.60 12.85 -5.05
C ASN A 25 -12.36 13.75 -5.23
N THR A 26 -12.41 14.67 -6.18
CA THR A 26 -11.31 15.60 -6.49
C THR A 26 -10.74 16.32 -5.29
N VAL A 27 -11.58 16.68 -4.30
CA VAL A 27 -11.15 17.38 -3.07
C VAL A 27 -10.29 16.48 -2.17
N ASP A 28 -10.58 15.17 -2.13
CA ASP A 28 -9.90 14.21 -1.26
C ASP A 28 -8.69 13.52 -1.91
N ARG A 29 -8.43 13.76 -3.20
CA ARG A 29 -7.37 13.06 -3.94
C ARG A 29 -6.00 13.22 -3.31
N GLU A 30 -5.66 14.43 -2.90
CA GLU A 30 -4.35 14.71 -2.32
C GLU A 30 -4.16 13.99 -0.99
N ARG A 31 -5.19 14.05 -0.13
CA ARG A 31 -5.22 13.34 1.15
C ARG A 31 -5.07 11.83 0.95
N SER A 32 -5.81 11.27 0.01
CA SER A 32 -5.78 9.85 -0.28
C SER A 32 -4.43 9.40 -0.83
N LEU A 33 -3.83 10.17 -1.75
CA LEU A 33 -2.50 9.88 -2.26
C LEU A 33 -1.46 9.89 -1.15
N ARG A 34 -1.44 10.91 -0.29
CA ARG A 34 -0.53 10.95 0.87
C ARG A 34 -0.66 9.71 1.75
N ARG A 35 -1.88 9.26 2.01
CA ARG A 35 -2.18 8.09 2.86
C ARG A 35 -1.88 6.73 2.23
N ILE A 36 -1.79 6.66 0.90
CA ILE A 36 -1.41 5.46 0.16
C ILE A 36 0.12 5.26 0.22
N TYR A 37 0.88 6.34 0.26
CA TYR A 37 2.35 6.30 0.32
C TYR A 37 2.91 6.30 1.75
N ASN A 38 2.20 6.92 2.71
CA ASN A 38 2.66 7.02 4.10
C ASN A 38 1.96 6.00 5.00
N ILE A 39 2.70 4.98 5.42
CA ILE A 39 2.17 3.85 6.21
C ILE A 39 2.40 4.04 7.72
N ASN A 40 3.57 4.52 8.12
CA ASN A 40 4.02 4.47 9.51
C ASN A 40 3.98 5.82 10.26
N ASN A 41 3.52 6.91 9.63
CA ASN A 41 3.36 8.21 10.30
C ASN A 41 1.89 8.56 10.59
N GLU A 42 1.24 9.33 9.71
CA GLU A 42 -0.13 9.84 9.91
C GLU A 42 -1.08 8.71 10.26
N ARG A 43 -0.97 7.57 9.57
CA ARG A 43 -1.83 6.43 9.77
C ARG A 43 -1.65 5.80 11.14
N LEU A 44 -0.41 5.57 11.57
CA LEU A 44 -0.14 5.02 12.90
C LEU A 44 -0.69 5.92 14.01
N ARG A 45 -0.52 7.24 13.86
CA ARG A 45 -1.10 8.23 14.80
C ARG A 45 -2.63 8.17 14.84
N LEU A 46 -3.28 8.04 13.68
CA LEU A 46 -4.73 7.92 13.61
C LEU A 46 -5.21 6.59 14.20
N SER A 47 -4.53 5.48 13.89
CA SER A 47 -4.83 4.17 14.47
C SER A 47 -4.74 4.22 16.00
N ASP A 48 -3.69 4.84 16.56
CA ASP A 48 -3.54 5.03 18.01
C ASP A 48 -4.67 5.88 18.60
N ALA A 49 -5.02 7.01 17.96
CA ALA A 49 -6.09 7.90 18.42
C ALA A 49 -7.47 7.22 18.42
N HIS A 50 -7.69 6.29 17.48
CA HIS A 50 -8.93 5.52 17.34
C HIS A 50 -8.89 4.14 18.02
N ARG A 51 -7.85 3.85 18.81
CA ARG A 51 -7.66 2.57 19.53
C ARG A 51 -7.70 1.34 18.61
N ILE A 52 -7.11 1.46 17.42
CA ILE A 52 -6.88 0.34 16.51
C ILE A 52 -5.57 -0.33 16.91
N GLU A 53 -5.69 -1.56 17.40
CA GLU A 53 -4.55 -2.32 17.92
C GLU A 53 -3.59 -2.78 16.84
N CYS A 54 -4.12 -3.16 15.67
CA CYS A 54 -3.31 -3.61 14.54
C CYS A 54 -3.97 -3.26 13.20
N THR A 55 -3.13 -2.80 12.27
CA THR A 55 -3.48 -2.52 10.87
C THR A 55 -2.73 -3.48 9.97
N VAL A 56 -3.47 -4.19 9.11
CA VAL A 56 -2.87 -5.04 8.08
C VAL A 56 -2.89 -4.31 6.74
N VAL A 57 -1.73 -4.16 6.12
CA VAL A 57 -1.54 -3.45 4.84
C VAL A 57 -1.49 -4.40 3.65
N LEU A 58 -2.08 -3.98 2.53
CA LEU A 58 -2.26 -4.74 1.28
C LEU A 58 -1.97 -3.83 0.08
N LEU A 59 -1.44 -4.38 -1.01
CA LEU A 59 -1.22 -3.63 -2.25
C LEU A 59 -2.55 -3.17 -2.89
N THR A 60 -2.59 -1.93 -3.39
CA THR A 60 -3.77 -1.33 -4.05
C THR A 60 -4.13 -1.95 -5.39
N SER A 61 -5.43 -2.03 -5.66
CA SER A 61 -5.99 -2.43 -6.96
C SER A 61 -5.61 -1.42 -8.07
N PRO A 62 -5.29 -1.86 -9.29
CA PRO A 62 -5.37 -3.22 -9.85
C PRO A 62 -4.23 -4.17 -9.45
N GLY A 63 -3.35 -3.77 -8.53
CA GLY A 63 -2.20 -4.57 -8.10
C GLY A 63 -1.02 -4.44 -9.05
N ILE A 64 -0.13 -5.45 -9.00
CA ILE A 64 0.99 -5.58 -9.93
C ILE A 64 0.47 -6.20 -11.22
N PRO A 65 0.75 -5.61 -12.39
CA PRO A 65 0.39 -6.19 -13.67
C PRO A 65 1.05 -7.55 -13.89
N ALA A 66 0.38 -8.42 -14.65
CA ALA A 66 0.77 -9.78 -14.98
C ALA A 66 2.23 -10.04 -15.36
N LEU A 67 2.90 -9.05 -15.93
CA LEU A 67 4.18 -9.19 -16.61
C LEU A 67 5.38 -8.74 -15.76
N GLU A 68 5.19 -8.38 -14.49
CA GLU A 68 6.22 -7.74 -13.67
C GLU A 68 6.42 -8.43 -12.30
N THR A 69 6.81 -9.71 -12.31
CA THR A 69 7.17 -10.47 -11.09
C THR A 69 8.24 -9.80 -10.23
N SER A 70 9.20 -9.11 -10.84
CA SER A 70 10.23 -8.33 -10.13
C SER A 70 9.65 -7.20 -9.27
N CYS A 71 8.50 -6.63 -9.65
CA CYS A 71 7.81 -5.60 -8.88
C CYS A 71 7.15 -6.17 -7.60
N VAL A 72 6.87 -7.48 -7.54
CA VAL A 72 6.34 -8.13 -6.34
C VAL A 72 7.37 -8.13 -5.22
N THR A 73 8.57 -8.63 -5.52
CA THR A 73 9.68 -8.65 -4.56
C THR A 73 10.04 -7.24 -4.10
N GLU A 74 10.06 -6.27 -5.02
CA GLU A 74 10.32 -4.87 -4.68
C GLU A 74 9.26 -4.29 -3.74
N ALA A 75 7.98 -4.59 -3.97
CA ALA A 75 6.89 -4.15 -3.12
C ALA A 75 6.94 -4.80 -1.72
N HIS A 76 7.25 -6.10 -1.65
CA HIS A 76 7.43 -6.82 -0.37
C HIS A 76 8.59 -6.28 0.45
N ASN A 77 9.75 -6.09 -0.18
CA ASN A 77 10.92 -5.52 0.50
C ASN A 77 10.62 -4.11 1.01
N TRP A 78 9.96 -3.29 0.19
CA TRP A 78 9.59 -1.94 0.60
C TRP A 78 8.61 -1.92 1.77
N ILE A 79 7.53 -2.71 1.73
CA ILE A 79 6.55 -2.72 2.82
C ILE A 79 7.15 -3.29 4.10
N HIS A 80 8.01 -4.30 4.00
CA HIS A 80 8.76 -4.83 5.13
C HIS A 80 9.56 -3.73 5.83
N GLU A 81 10.31 -2.93 5.06
CA GLU A 81 11.05 -1.78 5.58
C GLU A 81 10.15 -0.74 6.27
N GLN A 82 8.92 -0.55 5.79
CA GLN A 82 7.98 0.39 6.42
C GLN A 82 7.43 -0.11 7.76
N ILE A 83 7.20 -1.43 7.90
CA ILE A 83 6.49 -2.00 9.05
C ILE A 83 7.41 -2.62 10.11
N LYS A 84 8.68 -2.92 9.78
CA LYS A 84 9.61 -3.64 10.69
C LYS A 84 9.81 -2.99 12.06
N GLY A 85 9.62 -1.67 12.16
CA GLY A 85 9.69 -0.93 13.43
C GLY A 85 8.44 -1.05 14.31
N TYR A 86 7.36 -1.65 13.81
CA TYR A 86 6.05 -1.68 14.46
C TYR A 86 5.36 -3.06 14.40
N PRO A 87 6.03 -4.18 14.73
CA PRO A 87 5.49 -5.52 14.51
C PRO A 87 4.21 -5.83 15.31
N ALA A 88 3.97 -5.14 16.41
CA ALA A 88 2.75 -5.27 17.20
C ALA A 88 1.55 -4.50 16.64
N LYS A 89 1.79 -3.51 15.75
CA LYS A 89 0.76 -2.58 15.25
C LYS A 89 0.54 -2.69 13.75
N LEU A 90 1.54 -3.15 12.99
CA LEU A 90 1.50 -3.20 11.54
C LEU A 90 1.88 -4.61 11.05
N GLY A 91 1.00 -5.19 10.24
CA GLY A 91 1.26 -6.42 9.48
C GLY A 91 1.01 -6.21 7.99
N THR A 92 1.38 -7.16 7.14
CA THR A 92 1.13 -7.06 5.69
C THR A 92 0.61 -8.36 5.11
N PHE A 93 -0.27 -8.27 4.10
CA PHE A 93 -0.55 -9.38 3.20
C PHE A 93 0.50 -9.44 2.09
N ALA A 94 0.81 -10.65 1.63
CA ALA A 94 1.65 -10.84 0.46
C ALA A 94 0.88 -10.45 -0.81
N ALA A 95 1.44 -9.54 -1.60
CA ALA A 95 1.07 -9.43 -3.01
C ALA A 95 1.63 -10.62 -3.78
N LEU A 96 0.85 -11.22 -4.68
CA LEU A 96 1.28 -12.36 -5.50
C LEU A 96 1.15 -12.01 -6.98
N ALA A 97 2.11 -12.43 -7.79
CA ALA A 97 1.94 -12.47 -9.24
C ALA A 97 1.09 -13.70 -9.56
N MET A 98 -0.21 -13.51 -9.75
CA MET A 98 -1.16 -14.61 -9.97
C MET A 98 -1.09 -15.23 -11.38
N HIS A 99 -0.14 -14.79 -12.20
CA HIS A 99 0.01 -15.22 -13.59
C HIS A 99 0.96 -16.40 -13.78
N ASP A 100 1.85 -16.66 -12.82
CA ASP A 100 2.70 -17.86 -12.80
C ASP A 100 2.24 -18.74 -11.63
N LEU A 101 1.33 -19.66 -11.93
CA LEU A 101 0.90 -20.72 -11.01
C LEU A 101 1.72 -21.97 -11.33
N VAL A 102 3.01 -21.95 -11.01
CA VAL A 102 3.88 -23.13 -11.07
C VAL A 102 4.60 -23.29 -9.75
#